data_AF-A0A6I3ICV6-F1
#
_entry.id   AF-A0A6I3ICV6-F1
#
_cell.length_a   1.000
_cell.length_b   1.000
_cell.length_c   1.000
_cell.angle_alpha   90.00
_cell.angle_beta   90.00
_cell.angle_gamma   90.00
#
_symmetry.space_group_name_H-M   'P 1'
#
loop_
_entity.id
_entity.type
_entity.pdbx_description
1 polymer ?
#
loop_
_entity_poly.entity_id
_entity_poly.type
_entity_poly.pdbx_seq_one_letter_code
_entity_poly.pdbx_strand_id
1 'polypeptide(L)'
;MDQTHPRPSPQRDPAPQAEVTSAGRPVVAVLNGPNLNLLGARNPEVYGRDTLADVERRCEERAAAYGLVADCRQSNHEGVLIDWVHELRTSCVGLIVNAGGYTHTSVALRDALETVEAPVIEVHISDIHAREDFRHHSYVEQVAAAQIAGHGIAGYEEAIDLVARLAGAQAGQPDRPV
;
A
#
# COMPACT_ATOMS: atom_id res chain seq x y z
N MET A 1 -38.32 -60.88 -29.82
CA MET A 1 -37.12 -60.75 -28.97
C MET A 1 -36.66 -59.32 -29.13
N ASP A 2 -37.16 -58.42 -28.28
CA ASP A 2 -36.82 -57.00 -28.31
C ASP A 2 -36.08 -56.69 -27.00
N GLN A 3 -34.78 -56.40 -27.11
CA GLN A 3 -33.91 -56.18 -25.96
C GLN A 3 -33.83 -54.68 -25.66
N THR A 4 -34.43 -54.29 -24.55
CA THR A 4 -34.32 -52.95 -23.96
C THR A 4 -32.90 -52.72 -23.43
N HIS A 5 -32.11 -51.91 -24.14
CA HIS A 5 -30.88 -51.30 -23.59
C HIS A 5 -31.23 -49.97 -22.89
N PRO A 6 -30.82 -49.75 -21.62
CA PRO A 6 -30.93 -48.44 -20.99
C PRO A 6 -29.85 -47.48 -21.54
N ARG A 7 -30.25 -46.23 -21.85
CA ARG A 7 -29.32 -45.16 -22.25
C ARG A 7 -28.47 -44.72 -21.05
N PRO A 8 -27.17 -44.44 -21.21
CA PRO A 8 -26.35 -43.88 -20.14
C PRO A 8 -26.74 -42.41 -19.87
N SER A 9 -26.79 -42.06 -18.59
CA SER A 9 -27.01 -40.69 -18.11
C SER A 9 -25.90 -39.76 -18.60
N PRO A 10 -26.20 -38.49 -18.95
CA PRO A 10 -25.16 -37.53 -19.30
C PRO A 10 -24.33 -37.22 -18.06
N GLN A 11 -23.04 -37.55 -18.11
CA GLN A 11 -22.04 -37.07 -17.16
C GLN A 11 -22.01 -35.54 -17.25
N ARG A 12 -22.28 -34.86 -16.13
CA ARG A 12 -22.06 -33.41 -16.01
C ARG A 12 -20.56 -33.19 -16.01
N ASP A 13 -20.07 -32.47 -16.99
CA ASP A 13 -18.73 -31.89 -16.95
C ASP A 13 -18.61 -31.02 -15.68
N PRO A 14 -17.49 -31.11 -14.94
CA PRO A 14 -17.24 -30.18 -13.84
C PRO A 14 -17.19 -28.75 -14.40
N ALA A 15 -17.86 -27.83 -13.71
CA ALA A 15 -17.84 -26.41 -14.05
C ALA A 15 -16.39 -25.92 -14.21
N PRO A 16 -16.11 -25.05 -15.20
CA PRO A 16 -14.77 -24.50 -15.35
C PRO A 16 -14.40 -23.75 -14.08
N GLN A 17 -13.31 -24.18 -13.44
CA GLN A 17 -12.67 -23.43 -12.36
C GLN A 17 -12.27 -22.08 -12.95
N ALA A 18 -12.77 -21.01 -12.35
CA ALA A 18 -12.53 -19.66 -12.82
C ALA A 18 -11.02 -19.38 -12.84
N GLU A 19 -10.46 -19.29 -14.05
CA GLU A 19 -9.15 -18.71 -14.28
C GLU A 19 -9.20 -17.25 -13.83
N VAL A 20 -8.48 -16.93 -12.76
CA VAL A 20 -8.25 -15.54 -12.34
C VAL A 20 -7.30 -14.91 -13.35
N THR A 21 -7.88 -14.20 -14.32
CA THR A 21 -7.11 -13.41 -15.29
C THR A 21 -6.44 -12.24 -14.56
N SER A 22 -5.14 -12.03 -14.81
CA SER A 22 -4.31 -11.01 -14.16
C SER A 22 -4.57 -9.56 -14.62
N ALA A 23 -5.77 -9.26 -15.11
CA ALA A 23 -6.17 -7.93 -15.53
C ALA A 23 -7.09 -7.27 -14.47
N GLY A 24 -6.61 -6.20 -13.83
CA GLY A 24 -7.46 -5.23 -13.12
C GLY A 24 -7.52 -5.31 -11.60
N ARG A 25 -6.46 -5.73 -10.91
CA ARG A 25 -6.41 -5.58 -9.43
C ARG A 25 -6.21 -4.10 -9.07
N PRO A 26 -7.02 -3.52 -8.16
CA PRO A 26 -6.86 -2.12 -7.77
C PRO A 26 -5.51 -1.88 -7.08
N VAL A 27 -4.91 -0.71 -7.34
CA VAL A 27 -3.55 -0.37 -6.90
C VAL A 27 -3.60 0.54 -5.67
N VAL A 28 -2.77 0.24 -4.68
CA VAL A 28 -2.42 1.16 -3.59
C VAL A 28 -1.00 1.67 -3.86
N ALA A 29 -0.84 2.98 -4.02
CA ALA A 29 0.46 3.60 -4.20
C ALA A 29 1.17 3.73 -2.85
N VAL A 30 2.46 3.42 -2.79
CA VAL A 30 3.29 3.58 -1.58
C VAL A 30 4.55 4.36 -1.96
N LEU A 31 4.59 5.64 -1.59
CA LEU A 31 5.68 6.55 -1.95
C LEU A 31 6.59 6.85 -0.76
N ASN A 32 7.89 6.63 -0.97
CA ASN A 32 8.92 6.82 0.05
C ASN A 32 9.87 7.96 -0.37
N GLY A 33 9.96 8.97 0.49
CA GLY A 33 10.80 10.13 0.29
C GLY A 33 12.29 9.90 0.62
N PRO A 34 13.05 10.99 0.83
CA PRO A 34 14.50 10.94 0.86
C PRO A 34 15.05 10.17 2.06
N ASN A 35 16.19 9.52 1.82
CA ASN A 35 16.98 8.72 2.76
C ASN A 35 16.34 7.40 3.20
N LEU A 36 15.09 7.10 2.82
CA LEU A 36 14.46 5.81 3.16
C LEU A 36 15.13 4.63 2.46
N ASN A 37 15.86 4.86 1.35
CA ASN A 37 16.73 3.85 0.74
C ASN A 37 17.88 3.38 1.66
N LEU A 38 18.14 4.08 2.77
CA LEU A 38 19.15 3.73 3.77
C LEU A 38 18.54 3.12 5.05
N LEU A 39 17.23 2.80 5.04
CA LEU A 39 16.56 2.13 6.15
C LEU A 39 17.27 0.80 6.46
N GLY A 40 17.44 0.50 7.76
CA GLY A 40 18.17 -0.69 8.23
C GLY A 40 19.71 -0.58 8.18
N ALA A 41 20.26 0.32 7.36
CA ALA A 41 21.71 0.52 7.24
C ALA A 41 22.27 1.56 8.24
N ARG A 42 21.42 2.49 8.72
CA ARG A 42 21.83 3.61 9.58
C ARG A 42 21.24 3.48 10.98
N ASN A 43 22.10 3.53 12.00
CA ASN A 43 21.71 3.50 13.42
C ASN A 43 20.65 2.42 13.76
N PRO A 44 20.97 1.12 13.57
CA PRO A 44 20.02 0.02 13.74
C PRO A 44 19.44 -0.09 15.15
N GLU A 45 20.10 0.50 16.16
CA GLU A 45 19.58 0.57 17.53
C GLU A 45 18.41 1.56 17.69
N VAL A 46 18.25 2.51 16.76
CA VAL A 46 17.20 3.55 16.77
C VAL A 46 16.07 3.22 15.80
N TYR A 47 16.39 2.71 14.61
CA TYR A 47 15.41 2.51 13.52
C TYR A 47 15.06 1.03 13.25
N GLY A 48 15.66 0.11 14.01
CA GLY A 48 15.55 -1.32 13.74
C GLY A 48 16.47 -1.76 12.60
N ARG A 49 16.44 -3.06 12.31
CA ARG A 49 17.24 -3.69 11.23
C ARG A 49 16.45 -3.89 9.95
N ASP A 50 15.16 -3.58 9.99
CA ASP A 50 14.29 -3.71 8.82
C ASP A 50 14.78 -2.76 7.71
N THR A 51 14.71 -3.24 6.48
CA THR A 51 15.12 -2.51 5.28
C THR A 51 13.93 -1.95 4.52
N LEU A 52 14.17 -1.10 3.53
CA LEU A 52 13.10 -0.67 2.63
C LEU A 52 12.50 -1.85 1.85
N ALA A 53 13.30 -2.86 1.50
CA ALA A 53 12.81 -4.08 0.87
C ALA A 53 11.86 -4.87 1.81
N ASP A 54 12.09 -4.83 3.13
CA ASP A 54 11.16 -5.43 4.10
C ASP A 54 9.83 -4.67 4.15
N VAL A 55 9.87 -3.34 4.03
CA VAL A 55 8.67 -2.51 3.91
C VAL A 55 7.88 -2.87 2.66
N GLU A 56 8.54 -2.94 1.50
CA GLU A 56 7.92 -3.31 0.22
C GLU A 56 7.25 -4.68 0.30
N ARG A 57 7.97 -5.70 0.79
CA ARG A 57 7.43 -7.05 0.98
C ARG A 57 6.19 -7.06 1.87
N ARG A 58 6.21 -6.34 2.99
CA ARG A 58 5.04 -6.26 3.89
C ARG A 58 3.85 -5.56 3.25
N CYS A 59 4.09 -4.49 2.49
CA CYS A 59 3.03 -3.79 1.76
C CYS A 59 2.40 -4.72 0.71
N GLU A 60 3.22 -5.45 -0.04
CA GLU A 60 2.76 -6.42 -1.04
C GLU A 60 1.94 -7.56 -0.41
N GLU A 61 2.46 -8.19 0.64
CA GLU A 61 1.78 -9.26 1.38
C GLU A 61 0.44 -8.78 1.95
N ARG A 62 0.44 -7.60 2.58
CA ARG A 62 -0.76 -7.02 3.19
C ARG A 62 -1.80 -6.61 2.14
N ALA A 63 -1.38 -5.94 1.06
CA ALA A 63 -2.26 -5.55 -0.03
C ALA A 63 -2.88 -6.79 -0.70
N ALA A 64 -2.08 -7.85 -0.88
CA ALA A 64 -2.54 -9.09 -1.46
C ALA A 64 -3.67 -9.76 -0.66
N ALA A 65 -3.64 -9.65 0.67
CA ALA A 65 -4.71 -10.15 1.54
C ALA A 65 -6.08 -9.48 1.28
N TYR A 66 -6.11 -8.29 0.67
CA TYR A 66 -7.32 -7.56 0.27
C TYR A 66 -7.61 -7.65 -1.24
N GLY A 67 -6.86 -8.47 -1.99
CA GLY A 67 -6.96 -8.51 -3.45
C GLY A 67 -6.38 -7.27 -4.15
N LEU A 68 -5.66 -6.40 -3.45
CA LEU A 68 -5.03 -5.19 -3.95
C LEU A 68 -3.59 -5.45 -4.41
N VAL A 69 -3.01 -4.54 -5.19
CA VAL A 69 -1.58 -4.53 -5.56
C VAL A 69 -0.92 -3.31 -4.94
N ALA A 70 0.21 -3.49 -4.25
CA ALA A 70 1.03 -2.37 -3.79
C ALA A 70 2.01 -1.94 -4.89
N ASP A 71 1.98 -0.66 -5.29
CA ASP A 71 2.99 -0.03 -6.14
C ASP A 71 3.93 0.78 -5.25
N CYS A 72 5.06 0.16 -4.87
CA CYS A 72 6.03 0.77 -3.96
C CYS A 72 7.13 1.47 -4.73
N ARG A 73 7.36 2.75 -4.42
CA ARG A 73 8.40 3.58 -5.07
C ARG A 73 9.17 4.39 -4.02
N GLN A 74 10.43 4.71 -4.33
CA GLN A 74 11.27 5.55 -3.48
C GLN A 74 12.07 6.56 -4.30
N SER A 75 12.13 7.81 -3.83
CA SER A 75 13.00 8.81 -4.43
C SER A 75 13.58 9.79 -3.41
N ASN A 76 14.82 10.19 -3.65
CA ASN A 76 15.48 11.29 -2.94
C ASN A 76 15.18 12.66 -3.54
N HIS A 77 14.41 12.71 -4.64
CA HIS A 77 14.12 13.93 -5.38
C HIS A 77 12.64 14.30 -5.25
N GLU A 78 12.37 15.48 -4.70
CA GLU A 78 11.02 16.03 -4.52
C GLU A 78 10.20 16.02 -5.82
N GLY A 79 10.76 16.49 -6.94
CA GLY A 79 10.07 16.52 -8.22
C GLY A 79 9.64 15.14 -8.72
N VAL A 80 10.43 14.10 -8.46
CA VAL A 80 10.07 12.73 -8.85
C VAL A 80 8.90 12.20 -8.02
N LEU A 81 8.84 12.54 -6.73
CA LEU A 81 7.68 12.19 -5.90
C LEU A 81 6.41 12.89 -6.42
N ILE A 82 6.52 14.17 -6.77
CA ILE A 82 5.43 14.95 -7.36
C ILE A 82 4.96 14.31 -8.68
N ASP A 83 5.89 13.92 -9.56
CA ASP A 83 5.56 13.28 -10.82
C ASP A 83 4.81 11.95 -10.62
N TRP A 84 5.21 11.14 -9.64
CA TRP A 84 4.50 9.90 -9.29
C TRP A 84 3.13 10.16 -8.67
N VAL A 85 2.99 11.22 -7.86
CA VAL A 85 1.67 11.64 -7.37
C VAL A 85 0.76 11.97 -8.56
N HIS A 86 1.23 12.78 -9.52
CA HIS A 86 0.44 13.12 -10.71
C HIS A 86 0.09 11.89 -11.58
N GLU A 87 1.02 10.95 -11.72
CA GLU A 87 0.82 9.69 -12.45
C GLU A 87 -0.29 8.84 -11.83
N LEU A 88 -0.35 8.77 -10.49
CA LEU A 88 -1.19 7.82 -9.75
C LEU A 88 -2.51 8.42 -9.23
N ARG A 89 -2.65 9.75 -9.22
CA ARG A 89 -3.76 10.49 -8.56
C ARG A 89 -5.19 10.05 -8.96
N THR A 90 -5.37 9.47 -10.16
CA THR A 90 -6.68 9.03 -10.69
C THR A 90 -6.80 7.51 -10.83
N SER A 91 -5.74 6.74 -10.61
CA SER A 91 -5.70 5.29 -10.90
C SER A 91 -5.55 4.43 -9.65
N CYS A 92 -5.02 4.99 -8.55
CA CYS A 92 -4.92 4.28 -7.28
C CYS A 92 -6.24 4.35 -6.48
N VAL A 93 -6.46 3.34 -5.63
CA VAL A 93 -7.56 3.34 -4.64
C VAL A 93 -7.14 3.93 -3.29
N GLY A 94 -5.88 4.33 -3.17
CA GLY A 94 -5.30 5.04 -2.05
C GLY A 94 -3.81 5.28 -2.27
N LEU A 95 -3.28 6.31 -1.62
CA LEU A 95 -1.88 6.68 -1.68
C LEU A 95 -1.31 6.78 -0.26
N ILE A 96 -0.33 5.95 0.03
CA ILE A 96 0.43 5.96 1.28
C ILE A 96 1.73 6.71 1.01
N VAL A 97 2.06 7.69 1.86
CA VAL A 97 3.27 8.49 1.70
C VAL A 97 4.04 8.58 3.01
N ASN A 98 5.31 8.16 2.96
CA ASN A 98 6.31 8.55 3.93
C ASN A 98 7.24 9.54 3.25
N ALA A 99 6.97 10.83 3.41
CA ALA A 99 7.72 11.88 2.71
C ALA A 99 9.14 12.11 3.26
N GLY A 100 9.59 11.33 4.26
CA GLY A 100 10.90 11.50 4.88
C GLY A 100 11.10 12.94 5.34
N GLY A 101 12.24 13.54 5.01
CA GLY A 101 12.50 14.94 5.34
C GLY A 101 11.55 15.96 4.70
N TYR A 102 10.93 15.61 3.57
CA TYR A 102 10.07 16.54 2.83
C TYR A 102 8.73 16.81 3.50
N THR A 103 8.29 15.97 4.44
CA THR A 103 7.08 16.26 5.23
C THR A 103 7.18 17.64 5.92
N HIS A 104 8.38 18.04 6.36
CA HIS A 104 8.61 19.26 7.11
C HIS A 104 8.87 20.50 6.23
N THR A 105 9.09 20.32 4.92
CA THR A 105 9.61 21.40 4.06
C THR A 105 8.83 21.60 2.76
N SER A 106 8.17 20.56 2.26
CA SER A 106 7.65 20.55 0.89
C SER A 106 6.19 20.97 0.82
N VAL A 107 5.96 22.25 0.57
CA VAL A 107 4.65 22.75 0.15
C VAL A 107 4.27 22.21 -1.22
N ALA A 108 5.25 22.02 -2.12
CA ALA A 108 5.01 21.52 -3.47
C ALA A 108 4.48 20.07 -3.48
N LEU A 109 5.00 19.19 -2.62
CA LEU A 109 4.48 17.83 -2.47
C LEU A 109 3.09 17.84 -1.83
N ARG A 110 2.84 18.72 -0.85
CA ARG A 110 1.50 18.92 -0.27
C ARG A 110 0.49 19.31 -1.34
N ASP A 111 0.82 20.25 -2.22
CA ASP A 111 -0.07 20.71 -3.30
C ASP A 111 -0.32 19.60 -4.32
N ALA A 112 0.70 18.79 -4.65
CA ALA A 112 0.51 17.63 -5.52
C ALA A 112 -0.43 16.59 -4.88
N LEU A 113 -0.25 16.29 -3.59
CA LEU A 113 -1.07 15.32 -2.86
C LEU A 113 -2.54 15.74 -2.74
N GLU A 114 -2.82 17.04 -2.68
CA GLU A 114 -4.20 17.58 -2.71
C GLU A 114 -4.95 17.23 -4.01
N THR A 115 -4.24 16.89 -5.09
CA THR A 115 -4.85 16.49 -6.38
C THR A 115 -5.28 15.02 -6.46
N VAL A 116 -4.97 14.22 -5.43
CA VAL A 116 -5.28 12.78 -5.40
C VAL A 116 -6.76 12.57 -5.12
N GLU A 117 -7.44 11.80 -5.99
CA GLU A 117 -8.89 11.55 -5.89
C GLU A 117 -9.23 10.44 -4.88
N ALA A 118 -8.20 9.73 -4.38
CA ALA A 118 -8.29 8.66 -3.40
C ALA A 118 -7.72 9.11 -2.02
N PRO A 119 -8.00 8.38 -0.92
CA PRO A 119 -7.45 8.72 0.38
C PRO A 119 -5.91 8.72 0.40
N VAL A 120 -5.34 9.80 0.93
CA VAL A 120 -3.90 9.92 1.19
C VAL A 120 -3.63 9.59 2.66
N ILE A 121 -2.75 8.63 2.94
CA ILE A 121 -2.34 8.25 4.30
C ILE A 121 -0.87 8.61 4.50
N GLU A 122 -0.58 9.43 5.51
CA GLU A 122 0.80 9.76 5.87
C GLU A 122 1.35 8.71 6.84
N VAL A 123 2.59 8.27 6.62
CA VAL A 123 3.28 7.30 7.47
C VAL A 123 4.65 7.83 7.89
N HIS A 124 4.95 7.73 9.18
CA HIS A 124 6.28 7.95 9.76
C HIS A 124 6.70 6.72 10.57
N ILE A 125 7.86 6.16 10.22
CA ILE A 125 8.44 5.00 10.95
C ILE A 125 8.72 5.38 12.42
N SER A 126 9.31 6.55 12.65
CA SER A 126 9.54 7.10 13.99
C SER A 126 8.40 8.02 14.42
N ASP A 127 8.18 8.16 15.72
CA ASP A 127 7.33 9.22 16.25
C ASP A 127 8.02 10.57 15.99
N ILE A 128 7.45 11.39 15.12
CA ILE A 128 8.00 12.70 14.77
C ILE A 128 7.80 13.74 15.89
N HIS A 129 6.81 13.55 16.77
CA HIS A 129 6.52 14.45 17.90
C HIS A 129 7.44 14.22 19.09
N ALA A 130 8.04 13.02 19.20
CA ALA A 130 9.08 12.72 20.17
C ALA A 130 10.48 13.24 19.78
N ARG A 131 10.59 13.94 18.66
CA ARG A 131 11.86 14.39 18.07
C ARG A 131 12.03 15.91 18.15
N GLU A 132 13.04 16.43 17.45
CA GLU A 132 13.36 17.86 17.42
C GLU A 132 12.17 18.71 16.94
N ASP A 133 11.99 19.93 17.48
CA ASP A 133 10.82 20.78 17.22
C ASP A 133 10.50 20.99 15.73
N PHE A 134 11.52 21.08 14.88
CA PHE A 134 11.31 21.26 13.44
C PHE A 134 10.63 20.05 12.77
N ARG A 135 10.56 18.90 13.46
CA ARG A 135 9.88 17.69 12.98
C ARG A 135 8.43 17.59 13.40
N HIS A 136 7.96 18.46 14.30
CA HIS A 136 6.58 18.41 14.78
C HIS A 136 5.60 18.93 13.73
N HIS A 137 6.08 19.66 12.72
CA HIS A 137 5.27 20.18 11.63
C HIS A 137 5.34 19.29 10.39
N SER A 138 4.18 18.89 9.88
CA SER A 138 4.02 18.21 8.59
C SER A 138 3.11 19.05 7.67
N TYR A 139 3.58 19.34 6.46
CA TYR A 139 2.72 19.88 5.40
C TYR A 139 1.81 18.79 4.82
N VAL A 140 2.26 17.54 4.81
CA VAL A 140 1.50 16.41 4.29
C VAL A 140 0.27 16.12 5.14
N GLU A 141 0.38 16.26 6.47
CA GLU A 141 -0.69 16.04 7.44
C GLU A 141 -1.94 16.89 7.13
N GLN A 142 -1.74 18.08 6.56
CA GLN A 142 -2.83 19.02 6.23
C GLN A 142 -3.75 18.51 5.11
N VAL A 143 -3.29 17.55 4.32
CA VAL A 143 -4.03 16.96 3.19
C VAL A 143 -4.24 15.44 3.33
N ALA A 144 -3.61 14.82 4.34
CA ALA A 144 -3.77 13.40 4.61
C ALA A 144 -5.11 13.11 5.31
N ALA A 145 -5.76 12.02 4.93
CA ALA A 145 -6.96 11.51 5.60
C ALA A 145 -6.64 10.91 6.99
N ALA A 146 -5.41 10.42 7.17
CA ALA A 146 -4.88 9.99 8.46
C ALA A 146 -3.34 10.05 8.47
N GLN A 147 -2.77 10.14 9.66
CA GLN A 147 -1.33 10.03 9.91
C GLN A 147 -1.07 8.86 10.86
N ILE A 148 -0.07 8.03 10.54
CA ILE A 148 0.39 6.93 11.37
C ILE A 148 1.87 7.17 11.67
N ALA A 149 2.21 7.45 12.93
CA ALA A 149 3.57 7.80 13.34
C ALA A 149 4.05 6.93 14.50
N GLY A 150 5.30 6.46 14.43
CA GLY A 150 5.96 5.76 15.53
C GLY A 150 5.67 4.27 15.65
N HIS A 151 4.99 3.67 14.68
CA HIS A 151 4.68 2.24 14.66
C HIS A 151 5.73 1.40 13.90
N GLY A 152 6.90 1.99 13.60
CA GLY A 152 7.92 1.32 12.81
C GLY A 152 7.43 1.00 11.40
N ILE A 153 7.90 -0.11 10.84
CA ILE A 153 7.44 -0.57 9.51
C ILE A 153 6.02 -1.16 9.54
N ALA A 154 5.49 -1.52 10.72
CA ALA A 154 4.11 -2.01 10.85
C ALA A 154 3.09 -0.91 10.52
N GLY A 155 3.45 0.37 10.67
CA GLY A 155 2.62 1.49 10.26
C GLY A 155 2.26 1.47 8.76
N TYR A 156 3.08 0.86 7.90
CA TYR A 156 2.73 0.67 6.49
C TYR A 156 1.62 -0.37 6.31
N GLU A 157 1.63 -1.46 7.08
CA GLU A 157 0.56 -2.47 7.04
C GLU A 157 -0.76 -1.88 7.55
N GLU A 158 -0.71 -1.09 8.62
CA GLU A 158 -1.87 -0.36 9.16
C GLU A 158 -2.43 0.65 8.13
N ALA A 159 -1.56 1.32 7.38
CA ALA A 159 -1.96 2.21 6.29
C ALA A 159 -2.65 1.44 5.15
N ILE A 160 -2.15 0.25 4.77
CA ILE A 160 -2.81 -0.62 3.79
C ILE A 160 -4.19 -1.07 4.29
N ASP A 161 -4.29 -1.50 5.55
CA ASP A 161 -5.56 -1.90 6.17
C ASP A 161 -6.58 -0.74 6.14
N LEU A 162 -6.12 0.49 6.41
CA LEU A 162 -6.94 1.69 6.34
C LEU A 162 -7.39 2.01 4.92
N VAL A 163 -6.49 1.99 3.93
CA VAL A 163 -6.84 2.18 2.52
C VAL A 163 -7.85 1.13 2.06
N ALA A 164 -7.61 -0.15 2.35
CA ALA A 164 -8.51 -1.23 1.98
C ALA A 164 -9.93 -1.01 2.52
N ARG A 165 -10.04 -0.65 3.80
CA ARG A 165 -11.33 -0.33 4.43
C ARG A 165 -12.02 0.88 3.79
N LEU A 166 -11.28 1.96 3.50
CA LEU A 166 -11.84 3.15 2.85
C LEU A 166 -12.27 2.86 1.40
N ALA A 167 -11.57 1.97 0.70
CA ALA A 167 -11.90 1.50 -0.64
C ALA A 167 -13.01 0.43 -0.66
N GLY A 168 -13.50 -0.01 0.50
CA GLY A 168 -14.51 -1.07 0.60
C GLY A 168 -14.01 -2.48 0.28
N ALA A 169 -12.70 -2.70 0.26
CA ALA A 169 -12.10 -4.02 0.11
C ALA A 169 -12.20 -4.82 1.41
N GLN A 170 -12.50 -6.11 1.30
CA GLN A 170 -12.61 -7.04 2.42
C GLN A 170 -11.39 -7.97 2.41
N ALA A 171 -10.83 -8.27 3.59
CA ALA A 171 -9.76 -9.25 3.68
C ALA A 171 -10.29 -10.62 3.23
N GLY A 172 -9.55 -11.30 2.35
CA GLY A 172 -9.81 -12.70 2.05
C GLY A 172 -9.60 -13.55 3.30
N GLN A 173 -10.50 -14.49 3.56
CA GLN A 173 -10.26 -15.52 4.56
C GLN A 173 -9.01 -16.31 4.12
N PRO A 174 -7.97 -16.49 4.96
CA PRO A 174 -6.86 -17.35 4.60
C PRO A 174 -7.43 -18.75 4.33
N ASP A 175 -7.13 -19.29 3.15
CA ASP A 175 -7.57 -20.61 2.73
C ASP A 175 -7.21 -21.60 3.84
N ARG A 176 -8.22 -22.14 4.52
CA ARG A 176 -8.03 -23.10 5.60
C ARG A 176 -7.52 -24.37 4.92
N PRO A 177 -6.30 -24.87 5.21
CA PRO A 177 -5.84 -26.09 4.60
C PRO A 177 -6.83 -27.21 4.95
N VAL A 178 -7.32 -27.89 3.90
CA VAL A 178 -8.21 -29.05 3.98
C VAL A 178 -7.45 -30.26 4.51
#